data_AF-A0A542KTG9-F1
#
_entry.id   AF-A0A542KTG9-F1
#
_cell.length_a   1.000
_cell.length_b   1.000
_cell.length_c   1.000
_cell.angle_alpha   90.00
_cell.angle_beta   90.00
_cell.angle_gamma   90.00
#
_symmetry.space_group_name_H-M   'P 1'
#
loop_
_entity.id
_entity.type
_entity.pdbx_description
1 polymer ?
#
loop_
_entity_poly.entity_id
_entity_poly.type
_entity_poly.pdbx_seq_one_letter_code
_entity_poly.pdbx_strand_id
1 'polypeptide(L)'
;MTNLDTVAEGLVDQFFAQGQAATAQAQRWTDTGELDRLTVSQLRLWAANRVLDALARPTSAGPARATALKERDALIDWLEAHGYRALA
;
A
#
# COMPACT_ATOMS: atom_id res chain seq x y z
N MET A 1 -11.97 3.35 -14.44
CA MET A 1 -10.97 3.04 -13.39
C MET A 1 -9.73 2.53 -14.09
N THR A 2 -8.60 3.18 -13.85
CA THR A 2 -7.32 2.86 -14.48
C THR A 2 -6.70 1.64 -13.81
N ASN A 3 -5.90 0.87 -14.54
CA ASN A 3 -5.17 -0.31 -14.02
C ASN A 3 -4.38 0.01 -12.71
N LEU A 4 -3.93 1.25 -12.54
CA LEU A 4 -3.21 1.72 -11.36
C LEU A 4 -4.09 1.84 -10.11
N ASP A 5 -5.37 2.21 -10.25
CA ASP A 5 -6.31 2.29 -9.13
C ASP A 5 -6.54 0.89 -8.55
N THR A 6 -6.72 -0.11 -9.43
CA THR A 6 -6.88 -1.52 -9.04
C THR A 6 -5.64 -2.08 -8.34
N VAL A 7 -4.44 -1.66 -8.75
CA VAL A 7 -3.19 -2.04 -8.06
C VAL A 7 -3.15 -1.43 -6.66
N ALA A 8 -3.47 -0.14 -6.52
CA ALA A 8 -3.46 0.54 -5.23
C ALA A 8 -4.50 -0.05 -4.26
N GLU A 9 -5.74 -0.25 -4.71
CA GLU A 9 -6.81 -0.89 -3.93
C GLU A 9 -6.41 -2.31 -3.48
N GLY A 10 -5.86 -3.11 -4.38
CA GLY A 10 -5.38 -4.46 -4.04
C GLY A 10 -4.23 -4.47 -3.01
N LEU A 11 -3.40 -3.42 -2.97
CA LEU A 11 -2.38 -3.27 -1.93
C LEU A 11 -2.98 -2.91 -0.58
N VAL A 12 -4.04 -2.09 -0.55
CA VAL A 12 -4.80 -1.78 0.67
C VAL A 12 -5.46 -3.05 1.23
N ASP A 13 -6.10 -3.84 0.36
CA ASP A 13 -6.72 -5.11 0.73
C ASP A 13 -5.68 -6.08 1.32
N GLN A 14 -4.53 -6.20 0.66
CA GLN A 14 -3.45 -7.07 1.13
C GLN A 14 -2.88 -6.62 2.48
N PHE A 15 -2.79 -5.31 2.71
CA PHE A 15 -2.35 -4.75 3.99
C PHE A 15 -3.29 -5.17 5.13
N PHE A 16 -4.61 -5.08 4.93
CA PHE A 16 -5.59 -5.51 5.92
C PHE A 16 -5.63 -7.03 6.09
N ALA A 17 -5.48 -7.81 5.01
CA ALA A 17 -5.43 -9.27 5.06
C ALA A 17 -4.23 -9.80 5.86
N GLN A 18 -3.13 -9.04 5.92
CA GLN A 18 -1.94 -9.37 6.73
C GLN A 18 -2.06 -8.92 8.20
N GLY A 19 -3.20 -8.40 8.62
CA GLY A 19 -3.47 -8.01 10.02
C GLY A 19 -2.67 -6.80 10.49
N GLN A 20 -2.20 -5.95 9.57
CA GLN A 20 -1.33 -4.81 9.89
C GLN A 20 -2.08 -3.60 10.48
N ALA A 21 -3.42 -3.63 10.54
CA ALA A 21 -4.26 -2.58 11.11
C ALA A 21 -5.47 -3.14 11.90
N ALA A 22 -6.11 -2.26 12.67
CA ALA A 22 -7.27 -2.61 13.50
C ALA A 22 -8.46 -3.10 12.66
N THR A 23 -9.18 -4.11 13.16
CA THR A 23 -10.34 -4.72 12.48
C THR A 23 -11.43 -3.71 12.10
N ALA A 24 -11.64 -2.67 12.92
CA ALA A 24 -12.60 -1.61 12.64
C ALA A 24 -12.24 -0.79 11.38
N GLN A 25 -10.95 -0.61 11.10
CA GLN A 25 -10.51 0.12 9.92
C GLN A 25 -10.59 -0.72 8.64
N ALA A 26 -10.33 -2.03 8.74
CA ALA A 26 -10.55 -2.96 7.62
C ALA A 26 -12.03 -2.98 7.20
N GLN A 27 -12.94 -2.96 8.19
CA GLN A 27 -14.38 -2.86 7.93
C GLN A 27 -14.74 -1.53 7.26
N ARG A 28 -14.22 -0.41 7.78
CA ARG A 28 -14.46 0.92 7.20
C ARG A 28 -13.99 1.03 5.75
N TRP A 29 -12.81 0.49 5.44
CA TRP A 29 -12.30 0.41 4.08
C TRP A 29 -13.26 -0.35 3.17
N THR A 30 -13.74 -1.52 3.60
CA THR A 30 -14.69 -2.34 2.85
C THR A 30 -16.03 -1.64 2.62
N ASP A 31 -16.54 -0.93 3.63
CA ASP A 31 -17.87 -0.31 3.58
C ASP A 31 -17.90 1.03 2.84
N THR A 32 -16.82 1.82 2.94
CA THR A 32 -16.82 3.24 2.52
C THR A 32 -15.63 3.64 1.66
N GLY A 33 -14.61 2.79 1.53
CA GLY A 33 -13.34 3.15 0.86
C GLY A 33 -12.51 4.18 1.65
N GLU A 34 -12.82 4.44 2.92
CA GLU A 34 -12.11 5.45 3.72
C GLU A 34 -10.95 4.86 4.53
N LEU A 35 -9.84 5.60 4.56
CA LEU A 35 -8.66 5.32 5.37
C LEU A 35 -8.41 6.45 6.37
N ASP A 36 -8.14 6.13 7.64
CA ASP A 36 -7.69 7.13 8.60
C ASP A 36 -6.19 7.45 8.43
N ARG A 37 -5.74 8.56 9.01
CA ARG A 37 -4.35 9.04 8.85
C ARG A 37 -3.29 8.08 9.41
N LEU A 38 -3.57 7.40 10.52
CA LEU A 38 -2.63 6.44 11.09
C LEU A 38 -2.49 5.24 10.16
N THR A 39 -3.61 4.72 9.66
CA THR A 39 -3.62 3.59 8.73
C THR A 39 -2.92 3.93 7.42
N VAL A 40 -3.11 5.13 6.86
CA VAL A 40 -2.34 5.60 5.70
C VAL A 40 -0.83 5.59 5.98
N SER A 41 -0.41 6.02 7.17
CA SER A 41 1.00 6.03 7.56
C SER A 41 1.58 4.63 7.70
N GLN A 42 0.82 3.71 8.29
CA GLN A 42 1.18 2.29 8.41
C GLN A 42 1.27 1.61 7.03
N LEU A 43 0.32 1.91 6.14
CA LEU A 43 0.28 1.40 4.77
C LEU A 43 1.49 1.85 3.96
N ARG A 44 1.89 3.13 4.07
CA ARG A 44 3.13 3.65 3.45
C ARG A 44 4.37 2.93 3.96
N LEU A 45 4.47 2.75 5.29
CA LEU A 45 5.59 2.05 5.91
C LEU A 45 5.64 0.58 5.46
N TRP A 46 4.49 -0.10 5.44
CA TRP A 46 4.38 -1.48 4.99
C TRP A 46 4.79 -1.64 3.52
N ALA A 47 4.33 -0.75 2.63
CA ALA A 47 4.74 -0.76 1.23
C ALA A 47 6.25 -0.51 1.05
N ALA A 48 6.84 0.37 1.85
CA ALA A 48 8.29 0.57 1.87
C ALA A 48 9.05 -0.68 2.33
N ASN A 49 8.58 -1.36 3.39
CA ASN A 49 9.18 -2.59 3.89
C ASN A 49 9.14 -3.71 2.85
N ARG A 50 8.07 -3.82 2.06
CA ARG A 50 8.00 -4.80 0.94
C ARG A 50 9.10 -4.59 -0.09
N VAL A 51 9.43 -3.34 -0.41
CA VAL A 51 10.54 -3.03 -1.33
C VAL A 51 11.87 -3.46 -0.71
N LEU A 52 12.05 -3.26 0.59
CA LEU A 52 13.26 -3.68 1.32
C LEU A 52 13.37 -5.21 1.40
N ASP A 53 12.26 -5.92 1.67
CA ASP A 53 12.24 -7.38 1.73
C ASP A 53 12.56 -8.02 0.36
N ALA A 54 12.16 -7.37 -0.74
CA ALA A 54 12.54 -7.79 -2.08
C ALA A 54 14.07 -7.71 -2.32
N LEU A 55 14.81 -6.87 -1.58
CA LEU A 55 16.27 -6.77 -1.65
C LEU A 55 16.98 -7.93 -0.94
N ALA A 56 16.35 -8.54 0.07
CA ALA A 56 16.98 -9.56 0.90
C ALA A 56 17.07 -10.94 0.22
N ARG A 57 16.45 -11.15 -0.96
CA ARG A 57 16.41 -12.45 -1.65
C ARG A 57 17.40 -12.52 -2.82
N PRO A 58 18.46 -13.34 -2.76
CA PRO A 58 19.61 -13.26 -3.67
C PRO A 58 19.38 -13.73 -5.12
N THR A 59 18.33 -14.51 -5.41
CA THR A 59 18.17 -15.19 -6.71
C THR A 59 17.15 -14.58 -7.67
N SER A 60 16.34 -13.60 -7.23
CA SER A 60 15.32 -12.95 -8.08
C SER A 60 15.10 -11.45 -7.78
N ALA A 61 16.04 -10.81 -7.08
CA ALA A 61 15.90 -9.45 -6.54
C ALA A 61 15.57 -8.38 -7.58
N GLY A 62 16.08 -8.46 -8.82
CA GLY A 62 15.96 -7.39 -9.82
C GLY A 62 14.51 -7.12 -10.26
N PRO A 63 13.83 -8.08 -10.91
CA PRO A 63 12.45 -7.90 -11.35
C PRO A 63 11.46 -7.73 -10.19
N ALA A 64 11.62 -8.51 -9.11
CA ALA A 64 10.75 -8.42 -7.95
C ALA A 64 10.81 -7.04 -7.27
N ARG A 65 12.01 -6.46 -7.17
CA ARG A 65 12.19 -5.08 -6.68
C ARG A 65 11.53 -4.06 -7.61
N ALA A 66 11.74 -4.18 -8.92
CA ALA A 66 11.18 -3.24 -9.88
C ALA A 66 9.64 -3.22 -9.82
N THR A 67 9.02 -4.38 -9.65
CA THR A 67 7.57 -4.50 -9.43
C THR A 67 7.16 -3.88 -8.10
N ALA A 68 7.81 -4.22 -6.99
CA ALA A 68 7.47 -3.67 -5.67
C ALA A 68 7.63 -2.14 -5.61
N LEU A 69 8.63 -1.58 -6.30
CA LEU A 69 8.80 -0.12 -6.43
C LEU A 69 7.63 0.52 -7.19
N LYS A 70 7.24 -0.04 -8.34
CA LYS A 70 6.09 0.45 -9.13
C LYS A 70 4.78 0.37 -8.35
N GLU A 71 4.57 -0.72 -7.64
CA GLU A 71 3.40 -0.90 -6.76
C GLU A 71 3.37 0.15 -5.64
N ARG A 72 4.52 0.40 -4.99
CA ARG A 72 4.64 1.44 -3.96
C ARG A 72 4.34 2.83 -4.52
N ASP A 73 4.90 3.16 -5.68
CA ASP A 73 4.72 4.49 -6.27
C ASP A 73 3.26 4.69 -6.72
N ALA A 74 2.65 3.68 -7.35
CA ALA A 74 1.22 3.71 -7.69
C ALA A 74 0.33 3.91 -6.44
N LEU A 75 0.66 3.24 -5.33
CA LEU A 75 -0.04 3.40 -4.07
C LEU A 75 0.10 4.82 -3.50
N ILE A 76 1.30 5.40 -3.54
CA ILE A 76 1.55 6.77 -3.05
C ILE A 76 0.78 7.78 -3.88
N ASP A 77 0.86 7.69 -5.21
CA ASP A 77 0.16 8.60 -6.13
C ASP A 77 -1.35 8.51 -5.93
N TRP A 78 -1.88 7.28 -5.78
CA TRP A 78 -3.30 7.06 -5.50
C TRP A 78 -3.72 7.67 -4.16
N LEU A 79 -2.93 7.45 -3.09
CA LEU A 79 -3.21 8.04 -1.78
C LEU A 79 -3.25 9.58 -1.85
N GLU A 80 -2.32 10.20 -2.56
CA GLU A 80 -2.28 11.65 -2.74
C GLU A 80 -3.45 12.19 -3.57
N ALA A 81 -3.82 11.50 -4.64
CA ALA A 81 -4.99 11.83 -5.47
C ALA A 81 -6.30 11.77 -4.66
N HIS A 82 -6.38 10.89 -3.66
CA HIS A 82 -7.52 10.75 -2.75
C HIS A 82 -7.43 11.66 -1.51
N GLY A 83 -6.47 12.59 -1.48
CA GLY A 83 -6.35 13.60 -0.41
C GLY A 83 -5.56 13.15 0.81
N TYR A 84 -5.00 11.94 0.82
CA TYR A 84 -4.16 11.42 1.89
C TYR A 84 -2.70 11.89 1.71
N ARG A 85 -2.43 13.19 1.81
CA ARG A 85 -1.06 13.72 1.65
C ARG A 85 -0.14 13.32 2.81
N ALA A 86 1.16 13.24 2.55
CA ALA A 86 2.15 13.15 3.62
C ALA A 86 2.02 14.38 4.54
N LEU A 87 2.13 14.18 5.86
CA LEU A 87 2.21 15.30 6.79
C LEU A 87 3.47 16.10 6.44
N ALA A 88 3.28 17.36 6.08
CA ALA A 88 4.35 18.32 5.81
C ALA A 88 5.12 18.68 7.08
#